data_AF-X6EHE3-F1
#
_entry.id   AF-X6EHE3-F1
#
_cell.length_a   1.000
_cell.length_b   1.000
_cell.length_c   1.000
_cell.angle_alpha   90.00
_cell.angle_beta   90.00
_cell.angle_gamma   90.00
#
_symmetry.space_group_name_H-M   'P 1'
#
loop_
_entity.id
_entity.type
_entity.pdbx_description
1 polymer ?
#
loop_
_entity_poly.entity_id
_entity_poly.type
_entity_poly.pdbx_seq_one_letter_code
_entity_poly.pdbx_strand_id
1 'polypeptide(L)'
;MDDAIHHLTPKGSGIWNNVAFVRTTSFVPDWHIVFNSASLFGLPVDIEASPNRTIFAIGEPPTKAHRAFHEGQGKNTIVLTSDAELAARQNAERRFVLSPPITRSWSVNKTYDQLLVSEVVDKPLRLSWITSNIALLKGHRYRLAFLERLRKELDFDLFGRGFRLIGDKWNALAPYRYSIAFENTRADYYFTEKLMDCFVAETMPIYYGSPAITRFFPSDSMVLIDPEDKNVIPKIQEIIDSDLWKERRGAIREAKRLVLEKYNTFAYLAGFIESVQDKPLPPIREAKRLVLEKYNTFAYLAGFIESVQDKPLPPEIIHIDSPEVDFGIDE
;
A
#
# COMPACT_ATOMS: atom_id res chain seq x y z
N MET A 1 13.87 -7.40 -10.94
CA MET A 1 12.77 -7.07 -9.99
C MET A 1 11.98 -5.86 -10.48
N ASP A 2 11.94 -5.62 -11.80
CA ASP A 2 11.87 -4.23 -12.28
C ASP A 2 10.64 -3.85 -13.09
N ASP A 3 9.58 -4.65 -13.00
CA ASP A 3 8.46 -4.42 -13.88
C ASP A 3 7.10 -4.47 -13.19
N ALA A 4 7.00 -3.87 -12.01
CA ALA A 4 5.71 -3.70 -11.36
C ALA A 4 4.72 -2.94 -12.28
N ILE A 5 5.20 -1.96 -13.05
CA ILE A 5 4.38 -1.20 -13.98
C ILE A 5 3.73 -2.13 -15.01
N HIS A 6 4.47 -2.93 -15.78
CA HIS A 6 3.84 -3.83 -16.76
C HIS A 6 3.14 -5.03 -16.11
N HIS A 7 3.56 -5.50 -14.93
CA HIS A 7 2.90 -6.63 -14.26
C HIS A 7 1.55 -6.26 -13.63
N LEU A 8 1.44 -5.05 -13.08
CA LEU A 8 0.29 -4.65 -12.28
C LEU A 8 -0.70 -3.79 -13.05
N THR A 9 -0.40 -3.35 -14.28
CA THR A 9 -1.32 -2.54 -15.11
C THR A 9 -2.02 -3.38 -16.20
N PRO A 10 -3.22 -2.97 -16.63
CA PRO A 10 -3.93 -3.66 -17.72
C PRO A 10 -3.11 -3.67 -19.00
N LYS A 11 -3.06 -4.84 -19.64
CA LYS A 11 -2.30 -5.13 -20.87
C LYS A 11 -0.80 -4.84 -20.73
N GLY A 12 -0.30 -4.69 -19.50
CA GLY A 12 1.04 -4.19 -19.21
C GLY A 12 1.33 -2.84 -19.85
N SER A 13 0.33 -1.97 -19.98
CA SER A 13 0.48 -0.69 -20.69
C SER A 13 1.26 0.37 -19.91
N GLY A 14 1.38 0.21 -18.59
CA GLY A 14 1.80 1.28 -17.70
C GLY A 14 0.79 2.42 -17.57
N ILE A 15 -0.42 2.23 -18.10
CA ILE A 15 -1.48 3.23 -18.08
C ILE A 15 -2.63 2.71 -17.21
N TRP A 16 -3.13 3.56 -16.33
CA TRP A 16 -4.35 3.33 -15.59
C TRP A 16 -5.23 4.58 -15.67
N ASN A 17 -6.48 4.43 -16.12
CA ASN A 17 -7.34 5.56 -16.51
C ASN A 17 -6.60 6.51 -17.47
N ASN A 18 -6.47 7.79 -17.12
CA ASN A 18 -5.75 8.80 -17.89
C ASN A 18 -4.32 9.06 -17.38
N VAL A 19 -3.79 8.20 -16.52
CA VAL A 19 -2.47 8.37 -15.90
C VAL A 19 -1.49 7.35 -16.47
N ALA A 20 -0.40 7.86 -17.03
CA ALA A 20 0.73 7.05 -17.50
C ALA A 20 1.83 7.01 -16.43
N PHE A 21 2.26 5.80 -16.05
CA PHE A 21 3.34 5.58 -15.10
C PHE A 21 4.62 5.19 -15.85
N VAL A 22 5.67 5.96 -15.61
CA VAL A 22 6.99 5.74 -16.22
C VAL A 22 8.06 5.84 -15.14
N ARG A 23 9.15 5.07 -15.29
CA ARG A 23 10.31 5.17 -14.39
C ARG A 23 11.25 6.30 -14.79
N THR A 24 11.38 6.51 -16.10
CA THR A 24 12.22 7.54 -16.71
C THR A 24 11.45 8.14 -17.87
N THR A 25 11.70 9.42 -18.11
CA THR A 25 11.06 10.18 -19.18
C THR A 25 12.01 11.24 -19.72
N SER A 26 11.82 11.61 -20.98
CA SER A 26 12.54 12.72 -21.64
C SER A 26 11.84 14.07 -21.48
N PHE A 27 10.64 14.09 -20.88
CA PHE A 27 9.86 15.29 -20.57
C PHE A 27 9.68 15.45 -19.06
N VAL A 28 9.38 16.66 -18.61
CA VAL A 28 9.06 16.92 -17.19
C VAL A 28 7.72 16.28 -16.86
N PRO A 29 7.65 15.34 -15.89
CA PRO A 29 6.39 14.69 -15.56
C PRO A 29 5.47 15.63 -14.77
N ASP A 30 4.15 15.46 -14.92
CA ASP A 30 3.15 16.21 -14.17
C ASP A 30 3.17 15.89 -12.67
N TRP A 31 3.66 14.69 -12.32
CA TRP A 31 3.70 14.15 -10.97
C TRP A 31 4.98 13.35 -10.72
N HIS A 32 5.47 13.41 -9.48
CA HIS A 32 6.51 12.56 -8.96
C HIS A 32 5.93 11.62 -7.91
N ILE A 33 6.26 10.33 -8.00
CA ILE A 33 5.87 9.32 -7.01
C ILE A 33 7.14 8.71 -6.43
N VAL A 34 7.29 8.84 -5.12
CA VAL A 34 8.43 8.36 -4.36
C VAL A 34 7.93 7.27 -3.42
N PHE A 35 8.41 6.04 -3.58
CA PHE A 35 8.07 4.94 -2.67
C PHE A 35 9.01 4.95 -1.46
N ASN A 36 8.45 5.14 -0.27
CA ASN A 36 9.16 5.33 1.02
C ASN A 36 10.12 6.52 1.09
N SER A 37 11.15 6.57 0.24
CA SER A 37 12.16 7.62 0.22
C SER A 37 12.84 7.71 -1.15
N ALA A 38 13.17 8.93 -1.58
CA ALA A 38 13.97 9.18 -2.79
C ALA A 38 15.46 9.07 -2.51
N SER A 39 15.87 9.13 -1.24
CA SER A 39 17.27 9.09 -0.83
C SER A 39 17.86 7.69 -1.05
N LEU A 40 18.81 7.60 -1.98
CA LEU A 40 19.70 6.44 -2.06
C LEU A 40 20.86 6.62 -1.06
N PHE A 41 21.09 5.60 -0.24
CA PHE A 41 22.21 5.55 0.71
C PHE A 41 22.26 6.72 1.71
N GLY A 42 21.13 7.35 2.01
CA GLY A 42 21.09 8.46 2.96
C GLY A 42 21.63 9.77 2.38
N LEU A 43 21.74 9.90 1.05
CA LEU A 43 22.09 11.16 0.40
C LEU A 43 20.82 11.96 0.04
N PRO A 44 20.81 13.28 0.24
CA PRO A 44 19.69 14.12 -0.18
C PRO A 44 19.60 14.17 -1.71
N VAL A 45 18.39 14.41 -2.20
CA VAL A 45 18.09 14.49 -3.64
C VAL A 45 17.23 15.73 -3.91
N ASP A 46 17.55 16.42 -5.01
CA ASP A 46 16.74 17.53 -5.51
C ASP A 46 15.83 17.04 -6.63
N ILE A 47 14.54 17.38 -6.53
CA ILE A 47 13.54 17.09 -7.55
C ILE A 47 12.92 18.40 -8.03
N GLU A 48 12.94 18.63 -9.34
CA GLU A 48 12.18 19.70 -9.96
C GLU A 48 10.72 19.27 -10.12
N ALA A 49 9.83 19.84 -9.32
CA ALA A 49 8.42 19.45 -9.32
C ALA A 49 7.51 20.65 -9.00
N SER A 50 6.31 20.64 -9.57
CA SER A 50 5.28 21.59 -9.16
C SER A 50 4.86 21.34 -7.70
N PRO A 51 4.56 22.40 -6.93
CA PRO A 51 4.00 22.26 -5.58
C PRO A 51 2.80 21.32 -5.53
N ASN A 52 2.75 20.45 -4.52
CA ASN A 52 1.71 19.43 -4.31
C ASN A 52 1.61 18.37 -5.42
N ARG A 53 2.63 18.22 -6.25
CA ARG A 53 2.72 17.16 -7.28
C ARG A 53 3.77 16.09 -6.98
N THR A 54 4.33 16.08 -5.78
CA THR A 54 5.23 15.02 -5.30
C THR A 54 4.53 14.20 -4.22
N ILE A 55 4.33 12.91 -4.50
CA ILE A 55 3.69 11.94 -3.62
C ILE A 55 4.76 11.06 -2.98
N PHE A 56 4.78 11.01 -1.65
CA PHE A 56 5.44 9.95 -0.90
C PHE A 56 4.44 8.83 -0.61
N ALA A 57 4.60 7.73 -1.33
CA ALA A 57 3.79 6.52 -1.23
C ALA A 57 4.44 5.56 -0.22
N ILE A 58 3.96 5.57 1.03
CA ILE A 58 4.59 4.82 2.11
C ILE A 58 4.07 3.38 2.14
N GLY A 59 5.00 2.42 2.05
CA GLY A 59 4.74 0.99 2.17
C GLY A 59 5.11 0.39 3.53
N GLU A 60 5.88 1.13 4.33
CA GLU A 60 6.30 0.70 5.66
C GLU A 60 5.16 0.75 6.70
N PRO A 61 5.22 -0.06 7.78
CA PRO A 61 4.20 -0.05 8.81
C PRO A 61 4.28 1.21 9.68
N PRO A 62 3.16 1.66 10.28
CA PRO A 62 3.11 2.84 11.14
C PRO A 62 3.65 2.51 12.56
N THR A 63 4.92 2.13 12.66
CA THR A 63 5.63 1.91 13.93
C THR A 63 6.59 3.05 14.22
N LYS A 64 7.16 3.09 15.43
CA LYS A 64 8.11 4.14 15.78
C LYS A 64 9.37 4.07 14.92
N ALA A 65 9.87 2.87 14.64
CA ALA A 65 11.06 2.70 13.79
C ALA A 65 10.88 3.27 12.38
N HIS A 66 9.67 3.22 11.83
CA HIS A 66 9.39 3.67 10.45
C HIS A 66 8.79 5.07 10.39
N ARG A 67 8.63 5.76 11.53
CA ARG A 67 7.91 7.03 11.61
C ARG A 67 8.49 8.09 10.68
N ALA A 68 9.81 8.14 10.52
CA ALA A 68 10.47 9.09 9.62
C ALA A 68 10.03 8.96 8.15
N PHE A 69 9.64 7.75 7.69
CA PHE A 69 9.03 7.60 6.37
C PHE A 69 7.63 8.23 6.33
N HIS A 70 6.82 8.02 7.37
CA HIS A 70 5.47 8.53 7.44
C HIS A 70 5.37 10.05 7.64
N GLU A 71 6.41 10.70 8.17
CA GLU A 71 6.48 12.17 8.28
C GLU A 71 6.78 12.87 6.94
N GLY A 72 7.20 12.08 5.94
CA GLY A 72 7.52 12.52 4.59
C GLY A 72 8.69 13.50 4.52
N GLN A 73 9.08 13.86 3.31
CA GLN A 73 10.19 14.77 3.05
C GLN A 73 9.80 15.90 2.09
N GLY A 74 10.64 16.93 2.01
CA GLY A 74 10.38 18.11 1.17
C GLY A 74 9.21 18.97 1.62
N LYS A 75 9.10 20.18 1.08
CA LYS A 75 7.95 21.07 1.26
C LYS A 75 6.98 20.93 0.10
N ASN A 76 5.71 21.27 0.34
CA ASN A 76 4.63 21.16 -0.64
C ASN A 76 4.48 19.74 -1.19
N THR A 77 4.62 18.73 -0.34
CA THR A 77 4.51 17.31 -0.73
C THR A 77 3.28 16.66 -0.13
N ILE A 78 2.84 15.58 -0.77
CA ILE A 78 1.71 14.76 -0.33
C ILE A 78 2.27 13.45 0.23
N VAL A 79 1.80 13.02 1.40
CA VAL A 79 2.22 11.77 2.02
C VAL A 79 1.01 10.84 2.15
N LEU A 80 1.04 9.73 1.41
CA LEU A 80 0.07 8.65 1.54
C LEU A 80 0.54 7.70 2.64
N THR A 81 -0.15 7.70 3.77
CA THR A 81 0.33 7.11 5.02
C THR A 81 -0.72 6.24 5.68
N SER A 82 -0.29 5.09 6.24
CA SER A 82 -1.13 4.27 7.13
C SER A 82 -1.11 4.73 8.59
N ASP A 83 -0.34 5.78 8.91
CA ASP A 83 -0.32 6.40 10.24
C ASP A 83 -1.51 7.38 10.37
N ALA A 84 -2.56 6.93 11.04
CA ALA A 84 -3.76 7.72 11.28
C ALA A 84 -3.52 8.95 12.16
N GLU A 85 -2.51 8.92 13.03
CA GLU A 85 -2.15 10.06 13.88
C GLU A 85 -1.62 11.20 13.01
N LEU A 86 -0.69 10.90 12.11
CA LEU A 86 -0.12 11.89 11.19
C LEU A 86 -1.17 12.41 10.19
N ALA A 87 -2.03 11.54 9.66
CA ALA A 87 -3.11 11.95 8.77
C ALA A 87 -4.13 12.90 9.43
N ALA A 88 -4.27 12.86 10.77
CA ALA A 88 -5.13 13.77 11.51
C ALA A 88 -4.49 15.15 11.80
N ARG A 89 -3.17 15.30 11.58
CA ARG A 89 -2.46 16.56 11.87
C ARG A 89 -2.59 17.56 10.73
N GLN A 90 -2.76 18.84 11.08
CA GLN A 90 -2.54 19.93 10.13
C GLN A 90 -1.04 20.22 10.05
N ASN A 91 -0.51 20.28 8.83
CA ASN A 91 0.88 20.63 8.57
C ASN A 91 0.93 21.64 7.43
N ALA A 92 1.67 22.74 7.63
CA ALA A 92 1.76 23.82 6.65
C ALA A 92 2.65 23.47 5.46
N GLU A 93 3.57 22.52 5.63
CA GLU A 93 4.56 22.11 4.63
C GLU A 93 4.14 20.85 3.86
N ARG A 94 3.24 20.02 4.41
CA ARG A 94 2.84 18.74 3.82
C ARG A 94 1.37 18.42 4.00
N ARG A 95 0.82 17.70 3.03
CA ARG A 95 -0.52 17.13 3.11
C ARG A 95 -0.45 15.63 3.38
N PHE A 96 -0.88 15.22 4.57
CA PHE A 96 -1.03 13.80 4.90
C PHE A 96 -2.39 13.28 4.45
N VAL A 97 -2.41 12.10 3.83
CA VAL A 97 -3.62 11.41 3.39
C VAL A 97 -3.58 10.00 3.93
N LEU A 98 -4.61 9.64 4.70
CA LEU A 98 -4.73 8.29 5.25
C LEU A 98 -5.00 7.28 4.13
N SER A 99 -4.14 6.27 4.00
CA SER A 99 -4.26 5.20 3.03
C SER A 99 -3.72 3.89 3.58
N PRO A 100 -4.12 2.73 3.02
CA PRO A 100 -3.33 1.51 3.17
C PRO A 100 -1.90 1.71 2.65
N PRO A 101 -0.94 0.86 3.07
CA PRO A 101 0.42 0.86 2.56
C PRO A 101 0.45 0.74 1.04
N ILE A 102 1.24 1.60 0.40
CA ILE A 102 1.44 1.56 -1.05
C ILE A 102 2.67 0.68 -1.33
N THR A 103 2.45 -0.63 -1.38
CA THR A 103 3.48 -1.63 -1.67
C THR A 103 3.32 -2.18 -3.09
N ARG A 104 4.08 -3.21 -3.45
CA ARG A 104 3.74 -4.03 -4.62
C ARG A 104 2.47 -4.83 -4.28
N SER A 105 1.36 -4.57 -4.97
CA SER A 105 0.03 -5.13 -4.64
C SER A 105 -0.01 -6.64 -4.49
N TRP A 106 0.78 -7.36 -5.29
CA TRP A 106 1.02 -8.80 -5.13
C TRP A 106 2.43 -9.18 -5.58
N SER A 107 2.88 -10.34 -5.12
CA SER A 107 4.20 -10.94 -5.38
C SER A 107 4.13 -12.30 -6.06
N VAL A 108 2.94 -12.78 -6.46
CA VAL A 108 2.81 -13.93 -7.37
C VAL A 108 3.30 -13.55 -8.78
N ASN A 109 3.86 -14.52 -9.52
CA ASN A 109 4.33 -14.29 -10.89
C ASN A 109 3.18 -14.38 -11.91
N LYS A 110 2.19 -13.50 -11.74
CA LYS A 110 1.05 -13.32 -12.65
C LYS A 110 0.86 -11.85 -12.96
N THR A 111 0.57 -11.55 -14.22
CA THR A 111 0.18 -10.20 -14.63
C THR A 111 -1.26 -9.89 -14.22
N TYR A 112 -1.63 -8.61 -14.23
CA TYR A 112 -3.00 -8.15 -14.04
C TYR A 112 -3.98 -8.93 -14.93
N ASP A 113 -3.71 -9.01 -16.25
CA ASP A 113 -4.62 -9.67 -17.18
C ASP A 113 -4.72 -11.17 -16.95
N GLN A 114 -3.61 -11.83 -16.60
CA GLN A 114 -3.62 -13.25 -16.23
C GLN A 114 -4.45 -13.49 -14.98
N LEU A 115 -4.38 -12.61 -13.98
CA LEU A 115 -5.16 -12.72 -12.76
C LEU A 115 -6.64 -12.44 -13.00
N LEU A 116 -6.96 -11.46 -13.85
CA LEU A 116 -8.32 -11.07 -14.20
C LEU A 116 -9.14 -12.23 -14.78
N VAL A 117 -8.51 -13.05 -15.63
CA VAL A 117 -9.16 -14.20 -16.27
C VAL A 117 -8.82 -15.54 -15.62
N SER A 118 -8.01 -15.54 -14.55
CA SER A 118 -7.64 -16.79 -13.89
C SER A 118 -8.83 -17.42 -13.18
N GLU A 119 -9.06 -18.69 -13.46
CA GLU A 119 -10.05 -19.53 -12.78
C GLU A 119 -9.35 -20.57 -11.92
N VAL A 120 -9.76 -20.67 -10.65
CA VAL A 120 -9.34 -21.75 -9.76
C VAL A 120 -10.50 -22.71 -9.58
N VAL A 121 -10.44 -23.93 -10.12
CA VAL A 121 -11.58 -24.87 -10.05
C VAL A 121 -11.59 -25.61 -8.72
N ASP A 122 -10.49 -26.30 -8.40
CA ASP A 122 -10.29 -27.02 -7.14
C ASP A 122 -8.88 -26.77 -6.58
N LYS A 123 -8.72 -27.02 -5.28
CA LYS A 123 -7.48 -26.81 -4.53
C LYS A 123 -7.18 -28.06 -3.70
N PRO A 124 -6.20 -28.88 -4.12
CA PRO A 124 -5.95 -30.19 -3.50
C PRO A 124 -5.20 -30.12 -2.17
N LEU A 125 -4.51 -29.01 -1.90
CA LEU A 125 -3.71 -28.85 -0.68
C LEU A 125 -4.47 -28.02 0.35
N ARG A 126 -4.19 -28.28 1.63
CA ARG A 126 -4.99 -27.75 2.75
C ARG A 126 -4.49 -26.39 3.23
N LEU A 127 -3.28 -26.37 3.79
CA LEU A 127 -2.73 -25.18 4.45
C LEU A 127 -1.28 -24.94 4.03
N SER A 128 -0.98 -23.69 3.67
CA SER A 128 0.38 -23.20 3.50
C SER A 128 0.67 -21.99 4.39
N TRP A 129 1.95 -21.70 4.58
CA TRP A 129 2.38 -20.41 5.11
C TRP A 129 3.69 -19.96 4.44
N ILE A 130 3.68 -18.75 3.89
CA ILE A 130 4.87 -18.10 3.33
C ILE A 130 5.39 -17.06 4.33
N THR A 131 6.54 -17.30 4.95
CA THR A 131 7.22 -16.38 5.87
C THR A 131 8.75 -16.41 5.73
N SER A 132 9.41 -15.43 6.35
CA SER A 132 10.86 -15.42 6.55
C SER A 132 11.24 -15.76 7.98
N ASN A 133 12.48 -16.19 8.22
CA ASN A 133 13.05 -16.33 9.56
C ASN A 133 13.62 -15.00 10.13
N ILE A 134 13.33 -13.86 9.50
CA ILE A 134 13.77 -12.55 10.01
C ILE A 134 13.14 -12.33 11.39
N ALA A 135 13.95 -11.81 12.34
CA ALA A 135 13.59 -11.61 13.75
C ALA A 135 13.96 -10.21 14.29
N LEU A 136 14.18 -9.23 13.40
CA LEU A 136 14.72 -7.91 13.76
C LEU A 136 13.76 -7.07 14.63
N LEU A 137 12.47 -7.08 14.32
CA LEU A 137 11.46 -6.25 14.99
C LEU A 137 10.63 -7.10 15.95
N LYS A 138 10.00 -6.48 16.94
CA LYS A 138 9.08 -7.16 17.87
C LYS A 138 8.01 -7.98 17.14
N GLY A 139 7.43 -7.40 16.10
CA GLY A 139 6.48 -8.07 15.20
C GLY A 139 7.01 -9.33 14.53
N HIS A 140 8.28 -9.29 14.10
CA HIS A 140 8.97 -10.44 13.52
C HIS A 140 9.12 -11.58 14.53
N ARG A 141 9.58 -11.27 15.75
CA ARG A 141 9.73 -12.24 16.84
C ARG A 141 8.38 -12.83 17.25
N TYR A 142 7.34 -12.01 17.32
CA TYR A 142 5.98 -12.41 17.66
C TYR A 142 5.42 -13.44 16.67
N ARG A 143 5.50 -13.14 15.37
CA ARG A 143 5.11 -14.06 14.29
C ARG A 143 5.89 -15.38 14.35
N LEU A 144 7.21 -15.34 14.60
CA LEU A 144 8.02 -16.55 14.72
C LEU A 144 7.64 -17.38 15.96
N ALA A 145 7.35 -16.75 17.10
CA ALA A 145 6.86 -17.45 18.27
C ALA A 145 5.52 -18.16 18.00
N PHE A 146 4.61 -17.53 17.24
CA PHE A 146 3.37 -18.18 16.80
C PHE A 146 3.63 -19.34 15.83
N LEU A 147 4.54 -19.17 14.86
CA LEU A 147 4.97 -20.24 13.97
C LEU A 147 5.50 -21.47 14.73
N GLU A 148 6.33 -21.25 15.74
CA GLU A 148 6.90 -22.31 16.57
C GLU A 148 5.85 -23.07 17.39
N ARG A 149 4.79 -22.39 17.82
CA ARG A 149 3.64 -23.05 18.48
C ARG A 149 2.86 -23.87 17.47
N LEU A 150 2.46 -23.26 16.35
CA LEU A 150 1.61 -23.90 15.35
C LEU A 150 2.23 -25.18 14.78
N ARG A 151 3.51 -25.15 14.39
CA ARG A 151 4.19 -26.29 13.75
C ARG A 151 4.41 -27.50 14.66
N LYS A 152 4.20 -27.36 15.98
CA LYS A 152 4.27 -28.48 16.93
C LYS A 152 2.97 -29.29 16.96
N GLU A 153 1.86 -28.66 16.58
CA GLU A 153 0.52 -29.20 16.79
C GLU A 153 -0.24 -29.43 15.47
N LEU A 154 0.19 -28.79 14.38
CA LEU A 154 -0.49 -28.82 13.09
C LEU A 154 0.50 -28.98 11.94
N ASP A 155 0.16 -29.87 10.99
CA ASP A 155 0.96 -30.10 9.78
C ASP A 155 0.53 -29.13 8.67
N PHE A 156 1.52 -28.48 8.05
CA PHE A 156 1.30 -27.53 6.96
C PHE A 156 2.57 -27.28 6.17
N ASP A 157 2.39 -26.81 4.93
CA ASP A 157 3.50 -26.49 4.07
C ASP A 157 4.08 -25.10 4.37
N LEU A 158 5.28 -25.08 4.96
CA LEU A 158 6.03 -23.86 5.24
C LEU A 158 6.97 -23.49 4.08
N PHE A 159 6.96 -22.22 3.68
CA PHE A 159 7.81 -21.66 2.63
C PHE A 159 8.41 -20.31 3.02
N GLY A 160 9.47 -19.92 2.30
CA GLY A 160 10.09 -18.61 2.33
C GLY A 160 11.51 -18.62 2.89
N ARG A 161 12.10 -17.42 3.03
CA ARG A 161 13.53 -17.25 3.34
C ARG A 161 13.86 -17.80 4.73
N GLY A 162 14.87 -18.67 4.81
CA GLY A 162 15.23 -19.35 6.05
C GLY A 162 14.42 -20.62 6.33
N PHE A 163 13.48 -20.96 5.45
CA PHE A 163 12.76 -22.22 5.41
C PHE A 163 12.92 -22.82 4.00
N ARG A 164 11.86 -23.38 3.42
CA ARG A 164 11.85 -23.87 2.04
C ARG A 164 11.65 -22.71 1.06
N LEU A 165 12.68 -22.37 0.29
CA LEU A 165 12.59 -21.35 -0.74
C LEU A 165 11.58 -21.74 -1.82
N ILE A 166 10.92 -20.73 -2.38
CA ILE A 166 10.00 -20.89 -3.51
C ILE A 166 10.27 -19.79 -4.53
N GLY A 167 10.33 -20.17 -5.81
CA GLY A 167 10.58 -19.22 -6.89
C GLY A 167 9.38 -18.31 -7.17
N ASP A 168 8.18 -18.88 -7.14
CA ASP A 168 6.91 -18.17 -7.36
C ASP A 168 5.92 -18.49 -6.24
N LYS A 169 5.44 -17.47 -5.53
CA LYS A 169 4.44 -17.62 -4.48
C LYS A 169 3.14 -18.25 -4.97
N TRP A 170 2.82 -18.13 -6.27
CA TRP A 170 1.64 -18.78 -6.86
C TRP A 170 1.61 -20.28 -6.52
N ASN A 171 2.77 -20.95 -6.58
CA ASN A 171 2.89 -22.39 -6.33
C ASN A 171 2.66 -22.77 -4.85
N ALA A 172 2.75 -21.80 -3.93
CA ALA A 172 2.45 -21.99 -2.50
C ALA A 172 1.07 -21.47 -2.08
N LEU A 173 0.26 -20.95 -3.02
CA LEU A 173 -1.05 -20.34 -2.71
C LEU A 173 -2.17 -20.90 -3.59
N ALA A 174 -1.95 -20.94 -4.91
CA ALA A 174 -2.95 -21.40 -5.86
C ALA A 174 -3.44 -22.84 -5.62
N PRO A 175 -2.61 -23.82 -5.23
CA PRO A 175 -3.10 -25.16 -4.94
C PRO A 175 -3.67 -25.33 -3.52
N TYR A 176 -3.59 -24.31 -2.65
CA TYR A 176 -3.95 -24.41 -1.23
C TYR A 176 -5.29 -23.74 -0.92
N ARG A 177 -6.21 -24.46 -0.27
CA ARG A 177 -7.51 -23.91 0.18
C ARG A 177 -7.33 -22.74 1.14
N TYR A 178 -6.38 -22.87 2.06
CA TYR A 178 -6.07 -21.88 3.07
C TYR A 178 -4.59 -21.51 3.08
N SER A 179 -4.29 -20.26 3.43
CA SER A 179 -2.91 -19.83 3.71
C SER A 179 -2.87 -18.88 4.90
N ILE A 180 -1.83 -18.96 5.71
CA ILE A 180 -1.66 -18.04 6.85
C ILE A 180 -1.11 -16.71 6.33
N ALA A 181 -1.90 -15.66 6.49
CA ALA A 181 -1.52 -14.28 6.19
C ALA A 181 -1.30 -13.52 7.50
N PHE A 182 -0.06 -13.56 8.00
CA PHE A 182 0.32 -12.97 9.27
C PHE A 182 1.17 -11.71 9.05
N GLU A 183 0.62 -10.55 9.37
CA GLU A 183 1.32 -9.28 9.29
C GLU A 183 2.30 -9.09 10.45
N ASN A 184 3.41 -8.41 10.17
CA ASN A 184 4.41 -8.12 11.20
C ASN A 184 3.94 -7.01 12.15
N THR A 185 2.99 -6.17 11.73
CA THR A 185 2.45 -5.08 12.54
C THR A 185 0.93 -5.15 12.56
N ARG A 186 0.34 -4.94 13.73
CA ARG A 186 -1.11 -4.83 13.93
C ARG A 186 -1.51 -3.36 13.97
N ALA A 187 -2.10 -2.83 12.89
CA ALA A 187 -2.60 -1.47 12.81
C ALA A 187 -3.79 -1.38 11.83
N ASP A 188 -4.75 -0.48 12.11
CA ASP A 188 -6.05 -0.42 11.41
C ASP A 188 -5.95 -0.28 9.88
N TYR A 189 -4.96 0.46 9.38
CA TYR A 189 -4.77 0.67 7.95
C TYR A 189 -3.66 -0.21 7.36
N TYR A 190 -3.01 -1.08 8.15
CA TYR A 190 -1.85 -1.85 7.70
C TYR A 190 -2.22 -3.28 7.27
N PHE A 191 -2.24 -3.50 5.96
CA PHE A 191 -2.26 -4.82 5.33
C PHE A 191 -1.37 -4.79 4.08
N THR A 192 -0.80 -5.94 3.71
CA THR A 192 0.27 -6.02 2.71
C THR A 192 0.01 -7.08 1.64
N GLU A 193 1.03 -7.36 0.83
CA GLU A 193 1.02 -8.45 -0.14
C GLU A 193 0.75 -9.80 0.52
N LYS A 194 1.01 -10.00 1.82
CA LYS A 194 0.74 -11.29 2.49
C LYS A 194 -0.74 -11.66 2.44
N LEU A 195 -1.61 -10.68 2.66
CA LEU A 195 -3.05 -10.85 2.53
C LEU A 195 -3.47 -10.85 1.05
N MET A 196 -2.99 -9.87 0.28
CA MET A 196 -3.43 -9.68 -1.10
C MET A 196 -2.99 -10.84 -2.04
N ASP A 197 -1.82 -11.43 -1.80
CA ASP A 197 -1.34 -12.63 -2.51
C ASP A 197 -2.32 -13.80 -2.35
N CYS A 198 -2.96 -13.92 -1.18
CA CYS A 198 -3.96 -14.95 -0.93
C CYS A 198 -5.18 -14.76 -1.84
N PHE A 199 -5.70 -13.54 -1.90
CA PHE A 199 -6.89 -13.22 -2.71
C PHE A 199 -6.64 -13.38 -4.21
N VAL A 200 -5.52 -12.91 -4.74
CA VAL A 200 -5.23 -13.06 -6.19
C VAL A 200 -5.06 -14.52 -6.60
N ALA A 201 -4.61 -15.38 -5.68
CA ALA A 201 -4.54 -16.83 -5.88
C ALA A 201 -5.86 -17.57 -5.50
N GLU A 202 -6.91 -16.84 -5.15
CA GLU A 202 -8.20 -17.34 -4.63
C GLU A 202 -8.07 -18.33 -3.45
N THR A 203 -7.00 -18.24 -2.65
CA THR A 203 -6.85 -19.00 -1.39
C THR A 203 -7.45 -18.18 -0.24
N MET A 204 -8.14 -18.84 0.69
CA MET A 204 -8.75 -18.16 1.84
C MET A 204 -7.67 -17.87 2.89
N PRO A 205 -7.38 -16.59 3.19
CA PRO A 205 -6.41 -16.26 4.21
C PRO A 205 -6.96 -16.55 5.61
N ILE A 206 -6.13 -17.21 6.42
CA ILE A 206 -6.24 -17.22 7.88
C ILE A 206 -5.39 -16.05 8.37
N TYR A 207 -6.03 -14.96 8.76
CA TYR A 207 -5.45 -13.62 8.82
C TYR A 207 -5.24 -13.11 10.24
N TYR A 208 -4.06 -12.51 10.46
CA TYR A 208 -3.73 -11.67 11.59
C TYR A 208 -3.00 -10.41 11.10
N GLY A 209 -3.49 -9.23 11.49
CA GLY A 209 -2.93 -7.96 11.04
C GLY A 209 -3.83 -6.79 11.40
N SER A 210 -4.40 -6.10 10.41
CA SER A 210 -5.31 -4.99 10.62
C SER A 210 -6.57 -5.39 11.42
N PRO A 211 -6.86 -4.74 12.56
CA PRO A 211 -8.12 -4.91 13.29
C PRO A 211 -9.34 -4.43 12.52
N ALA A 212 -9.14 -3.50 11.58
CA ALA A 212 -10.18 -2.88 10.78
C ALA A 212 -10.30 -3.50 9.38
N ILE A 213 -9.73 -4.69 9.15
CA ILE A 213 -9.61 -5.29 7.81
C ILE A 213 -10.95 -5.48 7.09
N THR A 214 -12.03 -5.70 7.85
CA THR A 214 -13.39 -5.85 7.33
C THR A 214 -14.00 -4.55 6.79
N ARG A 215 -13.34 -3.39 7.00
CA ARG A 215 -13.67 -2.14 6.30
C ARG A 215 -13.15 -2.12 4.86
N PHE A 216 -12.16 -2.97 4.54
CA PHE A 216 -11.48 -2.99 3.25
C PHE A 216 -11.89 -4.18 2.39
N PHE A 217 -12.14 -5.34 3.01
CA PHE A 217 -12.51 -6.57 2.33
C PHE A 217 -13.75 -7.21 2.98
N PRO A 218 -14.54 -8.02 2.24
CA PRO A 218 -15.66 -8.74 2.81
C PRO A 218 -15.22 -9.61 3.99
N SER A 219 -15.96 -9.59 5.10
CA SER A 219 -15.63 -10.38 6.30
C SER A 219 -15.51 -11.88 5.99
N ASP A 220 -16.35 -12.37 5.08
CA ASP A 220 -16.39 -13.78 4.69
C ASP A 220 -15.27 -14.19 3.73
N SER A 221 -14.47 -13.23 3.24
CA SER A 221 -13.35 -13.55 2.35
C SER A 221 -12.15 -14.15 3.10
N MET A 222 -12.13 -14.09 4.43
CA MET A 222 -11.02 -14.51 5.27
C MET A 222 -11.50 -15.11 6.59
N VAL A 223 -10.58 -15.71 7.34
CA VAL A 223 -10.80 -16.09 8.74
C VAL A 223 -9.86 -15.30 9.63
N LEU A 224 -10.42 -14.49 10.53
CA LEU A 224 -9.63 -13.72 11.49
C LEU A 224 -9.22 -14.60 12.66
N ILE A 225 -7.94 -14.54 13.04
CA ILE A 225 -7.42 -15.25 14.21
C ILE A 225 -6.86 -14.28 15.24
N ASP A 226 -6.91 -14.72 16.50
CA ASP A 226 -6.17 -14.11 17.60
C ASP A 226 -5.09 -15.11 18.06
N PRO A 227 -3.80 -14.85 17.80
CA PRO A 227 -2.71 -15.73 18.22
C PRO A 227 -2.58 -15.90 19.75
N GLU A 228 -3.20 -15.00 20.53
CA GLU A 228 -3.26 -15.09 22.00
C GLU A 228 -4.41 -15.98 22.49
N ASP A 229 -5.37 -16.34 21.63
CA ASP A 229 -6.43 -17.28 22.00
C ASP A 229 -5.81 -18.68 22.22
N LYS A 230 -6.06 -19.25 23.41
CA LYS A 230 -5.59 -20.59 23.78
C LYS A 230 -6.13 -21.68 22.86
N ASN A 231 -7.28 -21.45 22.23
CA ASN A 231 -7.91 -22.38 21.30
C ASN A 231 -7.64 -22.04 19.82
N VAL A 232 -6.71 -21.12 19.52
CA VAL A 232 -6.45 -20.69 18.14
C VAL A 232 -6.00 -21.85 17.24
N ILE A 233 -5.16 -22.76 17.74
CA ILE A 233 -4.66 -23.90 16.95
C ILE A 233 -5.79 -24.91 16.66
N PRO A 234 -6.57 -25.37 17.66
CA PRO A 234 -7.77 -26.19 17.40
C PRO A 234 -8.73 -25.53 16.40
N LYS A 235 -8.98 -24.22 16.51
CA LYS A 235 -9.83 -23.49 15.56
C LYS A 235 -9.25 -23.51 14.14
N ILE A 236 -7.93 -23.30 14.00
CA ILE A 236 -7.26 -23.41 12.69
C ILE A 236 -7.44 -24.81 12.11
N GLN A 237 -7.27 -25.86 12.92
CA GLN A 237 -7.49 -27.25 12.51
C GLN A 237 -8.91 -27.46 11.98
N GLU A 238 -9.93 -27.03 12.72
CA GLU A 238 -11.34 -27.10 12.30
C GLU A 238 -11.58 -26.37 10.97
N ILE A 239 -11.01 -25.19 10.79
CA ILE A 239 -11.11 -24.42 9.55
C ILE A 239 -10.51 -25.20 8.38
N ILE A 240 -9.30 -25.74 8.55
CA ILE A 240 -8.60 -26.44 7.45
C ILE A 240 -9.17 -27.82 7.15
N ASP A 241 -9.98 -28.41 8.05
CA ASP A 241 -10.77 -29.62 7.81
C ASP A 241 -12.14 -29.33 7.15
N SER A 242 -12.56 -28.07 7.13
CA SER A 242 -13.87 -27.65 6.61
C SER A 242 -13.86 -27.31 5.10
N ASP A 243 -15.06 -27.22 4.54
CA ASP A 243 -15.31 -26.72 3.17
C ASP A 243 -15.51 -25.19 3.13
N LEU A 244 -15.14 -24.45 4.17
CA LEU A 244 -15.37 -23.00 4.29
C LEU A 244 -14.84 -22.20 3.09
N TRP A 245 -13.65 -22.55 2.58
CA TRP A 245 -13.10 -21.98 1.36
C TRP A 245 -14.08 -22.10 0.17
N LYS A 246 -14.67 -23.28 0.00
CA LYS A 246 -15.61 -23.61 -1.08
C LYS A 246 -16.95 -22.89 -0.90
N GLU A 247 -17.45 -22.84 0.33
CA GLU A 247 -18.70 -22.17 0.69
C GLU A 247 -18.61 -20.65 0.46
N ARG A 248 -17.44 -20.05 0.74
CA ARG A 248 -17.25 -18.60 0.71
C ARG A 248 -16.50 -18.09 -0.53
N ARG A 249 -16.43 -18.89 -1.60
CA ARG A 249 -15.75 -18.53 -2.85
C ARG A 249 -16.19 -17.19 -3.45
N GLY A 250 -17.47 -16.84 -3.32
CA GLY A 250 -17.98 -15.55 -3.77
C GLY A 250 -17.29 -14.37 -3.09
N ALA A 251 -17.12 -14.42 -1.77
CA ALA A 251 -16.45 -13.38 -1.01
C ALA A 251 -14.95 -13.29 -1.33
N ILE A 252 -14.28 -14.43 -1.53
CA ILE A 252 -12.86 -14.49 -1.95
C ILE A 252 -12.68 -13.85 -3.33
N ARG A 253 -13.58 -14.13 -4.28
CA ARG A 253 -13.55 -13.54 -5.62
C ARG A 253 -13.79 -12.04 -5.59
N GLU A 254 -14.69 -11.56 -4.75
CA GLU A 254 -14.88 -10.12 -4.54
C GLU A 254 -13.63 -9.48 -3.93
N ALA A 255 -12.99 -10.13 -2.95
CA ALA A 255 -11.72 -9.65 -2.41
C ALA A 255 -10.61 -9.60 -3.47
N LYS A 256 -10.52 -10.62 -4.35
CA LYS A 256 -9.62 -10.60 -5.52
C LYS A 256 -9.90 -9.41 -6.44
N ARG A 257 -11.16 -9.15 -6.77
CA ARG A 257 -11.55 -7.98 -7.59
C ARG A 257 -11.10 -6.67 -6.91
N LEU A 258 -11.33 -6.53 -5.60
CA LEU A 258 -10.87 -5.36 -4.84
C LEU A 258 -9.35 -5.20 -4.87
N VAL A 259 -8.58 -6.30 -4.75
CA VAL A 259 -7.11 -6.24 -4.92
C VAL A 259 -6.74 -5.77 -6.33
N LEU A 260 -7.39 -6.28 -7.36
CA LEU A 260 -7.07 -5.95 -8.75
C LEU A 260 -7.46 -4.51 -9.12
N GLU A 261 -8.60 -4.02 -8.65
CA GLU A 261 -9.21 -2.78 -9.17
C GLU A 261 -9.14 -1.60 -8.21
N LYS A 262 -9.05 -1.84 -6.89
CA LYS A 262 -9.12 -0.78 -5.86
C LYS A 262 -7.83 -0.62 -5.08
N TYR A 263 -7.27 -1.74 -4.60
CA TYR A 263 -6.03 -1.77 -3.81
C TYR A 263 -4.79 -2.07 -4.66
N ASN A 264 -4.97 -2.17 -5.98
CA ASN A 264 -3.87 -2.14 -6.92
C ASN A 264 -3.17 -0.78 -6.82
N THR A 265 -1.85 -0.80 -6.73
CA THR A 265 -1.02 0.38 -6.50
C THR A 265 -1.22 1.43 -7.58
N PHE A 266 -1.27 1.03 -8.84
CA PHE A 266 -1.45 1.96 -9.96
C PHE A 266 -2.90 2.43 -10.10
N ALA A 267 -3.87 1.57 -9.79
CA ALA A 267 -5.27 1.96 -9.72
C ALA A 267 -5.51 3.04 -8.65
N TYR A 268 -4.98 2.80 -7.46
CA TYR A 268 -5.09 3.70 -6.32
C TYR A 268 -4.39 5.04 -6.60
N LEU A 269 -3.15 4.99 -7.11
CA LEU A 269 -2.37 6.19 -7.42
C LEU A 269 -3.02 7.00 -8.55
N ALA A 270 -3.52 6.35 -9.60
CA ALA A 270 -4.21 7.04 -10.70
C ALA A 270 -5.49 7.71 -10.20
N GLY A 271 -6.32 6.98 -9.44
CA GLY A 271 -7.54 7.55 -8.85
C GLY A 271 -7.23 8.69 -7.87
N PHE A 272 -6.15 8.59 -7.10
CA PHE A 272 -5.70 9.68 -6.23
C PHE A 272 -5.28 10.90 -7.05
N ILE A 273 -4.43 10.73 -8.05
CA ILE A 273 -3.95 11.81 -8.94
C ILE A 273 -5.13 12.52 -9.60
N GLU A 274 -6.08 11.79 -10.17
CA GLU A 274 -7.29 12.35 -10.80
C GLU A 274 -8.19 13.08 -9.77
N SER A 275 -8.18 12.66 -8.49
CA SER A 275 -8.95 13.32 -7.43
C SER A 275 -8.34 14.63 -6.94
N VAL A 276 -7.05 14.85 -7.14
CA VAL A 276 -6.37 16.09 -6.77
C VAL A 276 -6.68 17.14 -7.82
N GLN A 277 -7.84 17.77 -7.66
CA GLN A 277 -8.14 19.06 -8.27
C GLN A 277 -7.05 20.05 -7.86
N ASP A 278 -6.61 20.94 -8.76
CA ASP A 278 -5.73 22.09 -8.49
C ASP A 278 -6.39 23.06 -7.49
N LYS A 279 -6.63 22.61 -6.26
CA LYS A 279 -7.04 23.44 -5.16
C LYS A 279 -5.75 24.07 -4.64
N PRO A 280 -5.48 25.36 -4.91
CA PRO A 280 -4.46 26.07 -4.15
C PRO A 280 -4.71 25.81 -2.67
N LEU A 281 -3.63 25.70 -1.89
CA LEU A 281 -3.72 25.68 -0.42
C LEU A 281 -4.75 26.76 0.00
N PRO A 282 -5.62 26.49 0.99
CA PRO A 282 -6.38 27.58 1.59
C PRO A 282 -5.35 28.67 1.93
N PRO A 283 -5.58 29.93 1.50
CA PRO A 283 -4.60 30.97 1.70
C PRO A 283 -4.22 30.96 3.17
N ILE A 284 -2.91 30.86 3.43
CA ILE A 284 -2.35 31.08 4.76
C ILE A 284 -3.01 32.36 5.26
N ARG A 285 -3.84 32.26 6.30
CA ARG A 285 -4.56 33.41 6.84
C ARG A 285 -3.56 34.54 7.01
N GLU A 286 -3.78 35.61 6.26
CA GLU A 286 -2.87 36.73 6.12
C GLU A 286 -2.38 37.25 7.47
N ALA A 287 -1.07 37.22 7.68
CA ALA A 287 -0.44 38.28 8.45
C ALA A 287 -0.23 39.47 7.51
N LYS A 288 -1.27 40.31 7.45
CA LYS A 288 -1.29 41.73 7.05
C LYS A 288 -0.32 42.17 5.92
N ARG A 289 -0.89 42.42 4.73
CA ARG A 289 -0.47 43.58 3.93
C ARG A 289 -1.68 44.42 3.56
N LEU A 290 -1.90 45.44 4.38
CA LEU A 290 -2.67 46.61 4.01
C LEU A 290 -1.91 47.32 2.88
N VAL A 291 -2.48 47.38 1.68
CA VAL A 291 -2.08 48.36 0.66
C VAL A 291 -3.34 49.10 0.25
N LEU A 292 -3.50 50.31 0.82
CA LEU A 292 -4.34 51.34 0.24
C LEU A 292 -3.59 51.92 -0.95
N GLU A 293 -4.19 51.89 -2.14
CA GLU A 293 -4.21 53.07 -3.02
C GLU A 293 -5.26 52.93 -4.13
N LYS A 294 -5.99 54.02 -4.35
CA LYS A 294 -6.99 54.24 -5.40
C LYS A 294 -6.37 54.06 -6.79
N TYR A 295 -7.10 53.49 -7.75
CA TYR A 295 -7.69 54.20 -8.91
C TYR A 295 -8.42 53.22 -9.86
N ASN A 296 -9.49 53.74 -10.47
CA ASN A 296 -10.32 53.14 -11.51
C ASN A 296 -9.56 52.40 -12.61
N THR A 297 -10.01 51.21 -13.04
CA THR A 297 -10.77 51.05 -14.30
C THR A 297 -11.30 49.62 -14.44
N PHE A 298 -12.60 49.54 -14.74
CA PHE A 298 -13.27 48.38 -15.33
C PHE A 298 -12.64 48.04 -16.70
N ALA A 299 -12.81 46.78 -17.11
CA ALA A 299 -12.49 46.19 -18.42
C ALA A 299 -11.12 45.49 -18.55
N TYR A 300 -10.90 44.38 -17.83
CA TYR A 300 -10.00 43.30 -18.26
C TYR A 300 -10.28 41.96 -17.56
N LEU A 301 -11.56 41.60 -17.33
CA LEU A 301 -11.92 40.41 -16.54
C LEU A 301 -12.85 39.39 -17.22
N ALA A 302 -12.89 39.34 -18.56
CA ALA A 302 -13.74 38.37 -19.27
C ALA A 302 -12.99 37.42 -20.22
N GLY A 303 -11.65 37.43 -20.22
CA GLY A 303 -10.84 36.57 -21.10
C GLY A 303 -9.73 35.76 -20.41
N PHE A 304 -9.67 35.75 -19.07
CA PHE A 304 -8.54 35.17 -18.32
C PHE A 304 -8.94 34.09 -17.30
N ILE A 305 -10.21 33.67 -17.27
CA ILE A 305 -10.72 32.75 -16.25
C ILE A 305 -10.74 31.29 -16.73
N GLU A 306 -10.67 31.00 -18.04
CA GLU A 306 -10.72 29.62 -18.55
C GLU A 306 -9.35 28.98 -18.87
N SER A 307 -8.21 29.62 -18.62
CA SER A 307 -6.89 29.04 -18.95
C SER A 307 -5.92 28.88 -17.77
N VAL A 308 -6.32 29.26 -16.55
CA VAL A 308 -5.42 29.34 -15.38
C VAL A 308 -5.82 28.36 -14.27
N GLN A 309 -7.04 27.81 -14.27
CA GLN A 309 -7.52 27.00 -13.16
C GLN A 309 -7.06 25.52 -13.17
N ASP A 310 -6.58 25.01 -14.31
CA ASP A 310 -6.18 23.59 -14.45
C ASP A 310 -4.70 23.40 -14.81
N LYS A 311 -3.87 24.45 -14.66
CA LYS A 311 -2.42 24.32 -14.88
C LYS A 311 -1.70 24.25 -13.55
N PRO A 312 -0.87 23.21 -13.32
CA PRO A 312 -0.07 23.13 -12.11
C PRO A 312 0.81 24.37 -11.98
N LEU A 313 1.06 24.77 -10.73
CA LEU A 313 2.00 25.85 -10.41
C LEU A 313 3.38 25.57 -11.05
N PRO A 314 4.16 26.61 -11.40
CA PRO A 314 5.48 26.41 -12.00
C PRO A 314 6.35 25.50 -11.12
N PRO A 315 7.20 24.66 -11.71
CA PRO A 315 8.11 23.79 -10.96
C PRO A 315 9.03 24.58 -10.02
N GLU A 316 9.30 24.01 -8.85
CA GLU A 316 10.31 24.47 -7.92
C GLU A 316 11.27 23.34 -7.55
N ILE A 317 12.45 23.68 -7.03
CA ILE A 317 13.38 22.67 -6.50
C ILE A 317 12.88 22.25 -5.13
N ILE A 318 12.47 20.99 -5.01
CA ILE A 318 12.12 20.36 -3.74
C ILE A 318 13.33 19.58 -3.24
N HIS A 319 13.91 20.05 -2.14
CA HIS A 319 14.98 19.35 -1.42
C HIS A 319 14.39 18.18 -0.61
N ILE A 320 14.85 16.95 -0.87
CA ILE A 320 14.45 15.74 -0.16
C ILE A 320 15.61 15.24 0.69
N ASP A 321 15.44 15.33 2.02
CA ASP A 321 16.38 14.78 3.00
C ASP A 321 16.20 13.27 3.20
N SER A 322 17.15 12.67 3.91
CA SER A 322 17.13 11.26 4.26
C SER A 322 16.30 11.03 5.53
N PRO A 323 15.36 10.08 5.55
CA PRO A 323 14.64 9.75 6.77
C PRO A 323 15.59 9.08 7.77
N GLU A 324 15.62 9.55 9.02
CA GLU A 324 16.34 8.91 10.11
C GLU A 324 15.54 7.69 10.61
N VAL A 325 15.98 6.49 10.23
CA VAL A 325 15.33 5.22 10.62
C VAL A 325 16.15 4.55 11.70
N ASP A 326 15.57 4.38 12.88
CA ASP A 326 16.19 3.66 13.99
C ASP A 326 15.34 2.45 14.40
N PHE A 327 15.81 1.26 14.00
CA PHE A 327 15.16 -0.01 14.30
C PHE A 327 15.33 -0.47 15.76
N GLY A 328 16.20 0.18 16.54
CA GLY A 328 16.38 -0.11 17.98
C GLY A 328 15.27 0.44 18.87
N ILE A 329 14.42 1.35 18.36
CA ILE A 329 13.36 2.01 19.15
C ILE A 329 12.13 1.11 19.34
N ASP A 330 11.97 0.07 18.51
CA ASP A 330 10.85 -0.88 18.57
C ASP A 330 11.18 -2.18 19.36
N GLU A 331 12.26 -2.18 20.16
CA GLU A 331 12.66 -3.32 21.03
C GLU A 331 11.67 -3.65 22.17
#